data_AF-A0A3N2N4W2-F1
#
_entry.id   AF-A0A3N2N4W2-F1
#
_cell.length_a   1.000
_cell.length_b   1.000
_cell.length_c   1.000
_cell.angle_alpha   90.00
_cell.angle_beta   90.00
_cell.angle_gamma   90.00
#
_symmetry.space_group_name_H-M   'P 1'
#
loop_
_entity.id
_entity.type
_entity.pdbx_description
1 polymer ?
#
loop_
_entity_poly.entity_id
_entity_poly.type
_entity_poly.pdbx_seq_one_letter_code
_entity_poly.pdbx_strand_id
1 'polypeptide(L)'
;MALLGRHAAIHRFGTDQFTGNILFAVFFVLSVGLYCGFQSVIEDVFNRLSTLFRRREVMAIAETPTGEKVSVSTTDVPKIQEQCSTPIPETACVAENKGESKVAIHMNENRPFEVLEIVDDMRHIRFPDGEEAYVGMELSDDEILIEKSYNDSRDYDAELEEAYNVYLDSMTDEERYDHEHGVTRIQKKREYDDDVGFFSSVCIQDVHKNPDGSTLIEETEQEVYVTPDGSVYYLEDMGPICDFYEKHKDNVESHEEIMTRKQRCDEAFNELKRHEELYNLEQVSFICAYITHTMEQFMESHELDKLHNNAKIWTVNPLARFDAVQLRSNHLTKEDLKHLGYNVGKFLRLQGGVIARFVKKVFEKPFESTHVRTIEQKLRESKSTKERIPIHTADQMDKLFAHFQRYGNIYPGILDKK
;
A
#
# COMPACT_ATOMS: atom_id res chain seq x y z
N MET A 1 0.05 10.26 31.52
CA MET A 1 -1.10 9.91 32.39
C MET A 1 -1.85 11.12 32.95
N ALA A 2 -1.22 12.09 33.62
CA ALA A 2 -1.92 13.24 34.20
C ALA A 2 -2.70 14.10 33.17
N LEU A 3 -2.13 14.36 31.99
CA LEU A 3 -2.81 15.07 30.89
C LEU A 3 -4.01 14.26 30.36
N LEU A 4 -3.91 12.94 30.32
CA LEU A 4 -5.01 12.04 29.91
C LEU A 4 -6.11 12.01 30.97
N GLY A 5 -5.76 12.01 32.27
CA GLY A 5 -6.73 12.13 33.37
C GLY A 5 -7.49 13.45 33.31
N ARG A 6 -6.80 14.56 33.07
CA ARG A 6 -7.42 15.87 32.82
C ARG A 6 -8.31 15.87 31.59
N HIS A 7 -7.81 15.31 30.48
CA HIS A 7 -8.55 15.23 29.23
C HIS A 7 -9.82 14.37 29.41
N ALA A 8 -9.74 13.23 30.10
CA ALA A 8 -10.91 12.41 30.39
C ALA A 8 -11.89 13.12 31.34
N ALA A 9 -11.42 13.79 32.39
CA ALA A 9 -12.29 14.55 33.29
C ALA A 9 -13.09 15.63 32.56
N ILE A 10 -12.45 16.37 31.64
CA ILE A 10 -13.06 17.46 30.89
C ILE A 10 -13.89 16.95 29.70
N HIS A 11 -13.38 15.97 28.94
CA HIS A 11 -13.97 15.52 27.68
C HIS A 11 -14.88 14.30 27.81
N ARG A 12 -14.71 13.45 28.84
CA ARG A 12 -15.52 12.23 29.05
C ARG A 12 -16.53 12.39 30.18
N PHE A 13 -16.16 13.08 31.27
CA PHE A 13 -17.03 13.28 32.44
C PHE A 13 -17.67 14.68 32.52
N GLY A 14 -17.31 15.60 31.61
CA GLY A 14 -17.94 16.92 31.51
C GLY A 14 -17.68 17.84 32.69
N THR A 15 -16.60 17.61 33.47
CA THR A 15 -16.25 18.45 34.62
C THR A 15 -15.68 19.80 34.18
N ASP A 16 -15.83 20.81 35.05
CA ASP A 16 -15.35 22.17 34.76
C ASP A 16 -13.80 22.25 34.76
N GLN A 17 -13.29 23.33 34.17
CA GLN A 17 -11.86 23.49 33.90
C GLN A 17 -11.01 23.60 35.17
N PHE A 18 -11.59 24.05 36.30
CA PHE A 18 -10.90 24.10 37.59
C PHE A 18 -10.77 22.69 38.19
N THR A 19 -11.85 21.92 38.17
CA THR A 19 -11.85 20.51 38.61
C THR A 19 -10.90 19.64 37.78
N GLY A 20 -10.87 19.84 36.45
CA GLY A 20 -9.90 19.16 35.58
C GLY A 20 -8.44 19.51 35.90
N ASN A 21 -8.15 20.75 36.30
CA ASN A 21 -6.80 21.18 36.68
C ASN A 21 -6.38 20.61 38.06
N ILE A 22 -7.31 20.42 38.99
CA ILE A 22 -7.03 19.75 40.28
C ILE A 22 -6.70 18.27 40.05
N LEU A 23 -7.50 17.57 39.24
CA LEU A 23 -7.24 16.17 38.88
C LEU A 23 -5.90 16.01 38.17
N PHE A 24 -5.54 16.96 37.30
CA PHE A 24 -4.21 17.00 36.68
C PHE A 24 -3.10 17.06 37.73
N ALA A 25 -3.19 17.97 38.71
CA ALA A 25 -2.18 18.13 39.75
C ALA A 25 -2.04 16.86 40.62
N VAL A 26 -3.16 16.24 41.00
CA VAL A 26 -3.16 15.01 41.80
C VAL A 26 -2.52 13.85 41.04
N PHE A 27 -2.94 13.62 39.78
CA PHE A 27 -2.33 12.57 38.96
C PHE A 27 -0.87 12.84 38.64
N PHE A 28 -0.48 14.11 38.50
CA PHE A 28 0.92 14.48 38.27
C PHE A 28 1.78 14.13 39.47
N VAL A 29 1.39 14.52 40.68
CA VAL A 29 2.11 14.19 41.92
C VAL A 29 2.18 12.68 42.14
N LEU A 30 1.08 11.95 41.92
CA LEU A 30 1.07 10.48 42.02
C LEU A 30 1.97 9.82 40.98
N SER A 31 1.97 10.31 39.73
CA SER A 31 2.81 9.76 38.67
C SER A 31 4.29 10.01 38.93
N VAL A 32 4.65 11.19 39.44
CA VAL A 32 6.02 11.53 39.84
C VAL A 32 6.45 10.68 41.04
N GLY A 33 5.59 10.52 42.04
CA GLY A 33 5.88 9.66 43.20
C GLY A 33 6.06 8.19 42.82
N LEU A 34 5.23 7.68 41.91
CA LEU A 34 5.36 6.31 41.38
C LEU A 34 6.63 6.16 40.54
N TYR A 35 6.95 7.16 39.70
CA TYR A 35 8.17 7.17 38.89
C TYR A 35 9.43 7.16 39.76
N CYS A 36 9.50 8.00 40.79
CA CYS A 36 10.61 8.00 41.75
C CYS A 36 10.68 6.67 42.54
N GLY A 37 9.54 6.05 42.87
CA GLY A 37 9.48 4.78 43.59
C GLY A 37 9.90 3.56 42.76
N PHE A 38 9.70 3.61 41.44
CA PHE A 38 10.03 2.53 40.51
C PHE A 38 11.23 2.84 39.62
N GLN A 39 11.97 3.92 39.87
CA GLN A 39 13.06 4.38 39.00
C GLN A 39 14.08 3.25 38.74
N SER A 40 14.46 2.51 39.78
CA SER A 40 15.40 1.38 39.66
C SER A 40 14.86 0.17 38.88
N VAL A 41 13.54 -0.07 38.90
CA VAL A 41 12.90 -1.19 38.18
C VAL A 41 12.63 -0.80 36.73
N ILE A 42 12.24 0.45 36.50
CA ILE A 42 12.02 0.99 35.15
C ILE A 42 13.34 1.07 34.40
N GLU A 43 14.45 1.51 35.02
CA GLU A 43 15.77 1.52 34.38
C GLU A 43 16.27 0.11 34.05
N ASP A 44 16.08 -0.89 34.92
CA ASP A 44 16.47 -2.28 34.63
C ASP A 44 15.62 -2.89 33.49
N VAL A 45 14.32 -2.59 33.48
CA VAL A 45 13.41 -3.00 32.40
C VAL A 45 13.70 -2.24 31.10
N PHE A 46 14.02 -0.95 31.13
CA PHE A 46 14.38 -0.16 29.95
C PHE A 46 15.73 -0.59 29.37
N ASN A 47 16.70 -0.96 30.21
CA ASN A 47 17.97 -1.50 29.74
C ASN A 47 17.74 -2.86 29.04
N ARG A 48 16.91 -3.74 29.62
CA ARG A 48 16.50 -5.02 28.98
C ARG A 48 15.61 -4.84 27.75
N LEU A 49 14.76 -3.80 27.70
CA LEU A 49 13.96 -3.47 26.52
C LEU A 49 14.81 -2.80 25.45
N SER A 50 15.80 -1.97 25.80
CA SER A 50 16.66 -1.30 24.83
C SER A 50 17.53 -2.29 24.06
N THR A 51 17.90 -3.41 24.69
CA THR A 51 18.56 -4.53 24.00
C THR A 51 17.63 -5.30 23.07
N LEU A 52 16.31 -5.32 23.36
CA LEU A 52 15.29 -5.98 22.52
C LEU A 52 14.72 -5.06 21.42
N PHE A 53 14.72 -3.73 21.64
CA PHE A 53 14.20 -2.72 20.72
C PHE A 53 15.28 -2.00 19.93
N ARG A 54 16.56 -2.38 20.06
CA ARG A 54 17.57 -2.13 19.03
C ARG A 54 17.35 -3.08 17.83
N ARG A 55 16.09 -3.25 17.44
CA ARG A 55 15.67 -3.78 16.15
C ARG A 55 16.04 -2.70 15.15
N ARG A 56 17.27 -2.79 14.66
CA ARG A 56 17.78 -2.00 13.54
C ARG A 56 16.71 -2.05 12.45
N GLU A 57 16.37 -0.89 11.88
CA GLU A 57 15.62 -0.84 10.63
C GLU A 57 16.43 -1.62 9.59
N VAL A 58 16.11 -2.90 9.44
CA VAL A 58 16.49 -3.69 8.28
C VAL A 58 15.56 -3.21 7.20
N MET A 59 16.11 -2.47 6.24
CA MET A 59 15.44 -2.18 4.98
C MET A 59 15.36 -3.51 4.23
N ALA A 60 14.36 -4.32 4.57
CA ALA A 60 14.07 -5.54 3.85
C ALA A 60 13.53 -5.10 2.48
N ILE A 61 14.36 -5.24 1.45
CA ILE A 61 13.86 -5.30 0.08
C ILE A 61 13.15 -6.64 -0.01
N ALA A 62 11.85 -6.63 0.30
CA ALA A 62 10.97 -7.73 -0.02
C ALA A 62 10.72 -7.68 -1.54
N GLU A 63 11.22 -8.70 -2.23
CA GLU A 63 10.66 -9.18 -3.47
C GLU A 63 9.33 -9.86 -3.14
N THR A 64 8.25 -9.36 -3.74
CA THR A 64 6.95 -10.01 -3.74
C THR A 64 6.75 -10.70 -5.08
N PRO A 65 6.11 -11.89 -5.14
CA PRO A 65 5.95 -12.69 -6.36
C PRO A 65 4.86 -12.13 -7.32
N THR A 66 4.68 -10.81 -7.36
CA THR A 66 3.91 -10.11 -8.38
C THR A 66 4.45 -8.68 -8.40
N GLY A 67 5.24 -8.36 -9.43
CA GLY A 67 5.97 -7.10 -9.55
C GLY A 67 5.07 -5.95 -9.98
N GLU A 68 4.40 -5.30 -9.02
CA GLU A 68 3.93 -3.93 -9.21
C GLU A 68 4.37 -3.07 -8.01
N LYS A 69 5.35 -2.18 -8.23
CA LYS A 69 5.68 -1.09 -7.32
C LYS A 69 5.41 0.23 -8.03
N VAL A 70 4.26 0.82 -7.71
CA VAL A 70 3.96 2.23 -7.95
C VAL A 70 4.98 3.08 -7.20
N SER A 71 5.87 3.74 -7.93
CA SER A 71 6.65 4.86 -7.38
C SER A 71 5.85 6.15 -7.57
N VAL A 72 5.36 6.72 -6.47
CA VAL A 72 4.98 8.14 -6.45
C VAL A 72 6.19 8.92 -5.96
N SER A 73 6.87 9.60 -6.87
CA SER A 73 7.53 10.87 -6.53
C SER A 73 7.46 11.83 -7.72
N THR A 74 7.07 13.06 -7.39
CA THR A 74 6.62 14.12 -8.29
C THR A 74 7.80 15.03 -8.67
N THR A 75 7.90 15.37 -9.95
CA THR A 75 8.42 16.63 -10.53
C THR A 75 9.95 16.89 -10.55
N ASP A 76 10.51 16.60 -11.73
CA ASP A 76 11.20 17.50 -12.67
C ASP A 76 12.52 18.24 -12.33
N VAL A 77 13.63 17.73 -12.93
CA VAL A 77 14.44 18.34 -14.05
C VAL A 77 15.32 19.58 -13.73
N PRO A 78 16.43 19.95 -14.45
CA PRO A 78 17.13 19.36 -15.64
C PRO A 78 18.69 19.29 -15.58
N LYS A 79 19.28 18.76 -16.69
CA LYS A 79 20.53 19.15 -17.41
C LYS A 79 21.74 18.19 -17.30
N ILE A 80 22.56 17.88 -18.32
CA ILE A 80 22.65 18.13 -19.79
C ILE A 80 23.93 17.38 -20.33
N GLN A 81 23.93 16.93 -21.62
CA GLN A 81 25.03 16.68 -22.61
C GLN A 81 26.28 15.83 -22.22
N GLU A 82 27.05 15.13 -23.08
CA GLU A 82 27.34 15.13 -24.53
C GLU A 82 28.13 13.82 -24.86
N GLN A 83 27.80 13.06 -25.91
CA GLN A 83 28.50 12.84 -27.20
C GLN A 83 29.86 12.08 -27.29
N CYS A 84 29.83 11.09 -28.19
CA CYS A 84 30.80 10.67 -29.24
C CYS A 84 31.98 9.69 -29.01
N SER A 85 31.85 8.54 -29.69
CA SER A 85 32.76 7.86 -30.66
C SER A 85 34.02 7.08 -30.24
N THR A 86 34.02 5.84 -30.76
CA THR A 86 35.05 4.83 -31.18
C THR A 86 36.45 5.34 -31.56
N PRO A 87 37.54 4.51 -31.58
CA PRO A 87 37.66 3.28 -32.41
C PRO A 87 38.57 2.10 -31.96
N ILE A 88 38.48 1.04 -32.80
CA ILE A 88 39.20 -0.26 -32.94
C ILE A 88 40.73 -0.07 -33.17
N PRO A 89 41.64 -1.06 -32.96
CA PRO A 89 41.98 -2.14 -33.94
C PRO A 89 42.24 -3.54 -33.28
N GLU A 90 41.76 -4.66 -33.85
CA GLU A 90 42.43 -5.58 -34.80
C GLU A 90 43.80 -6.17 -34.40
N THR A 91 43.89 -7.51 -34.31
CA THR A 91 45.04 -8.29 -34.85
C THR A 91 44.67 -9.75 -35.12
N ALA A 92 45.14 -10.24 -36.27
CA ALA A 92 44.90 -11.54 -36.91
C ALA A 92 45.92 -12.64 -36.52
N CYS A 93 45.59 -13.90 -36.82
CA CYS A 93 46.53 -15.00 -37.08
C CYS A 93 45.98 -15.94 -38.17
N VAL A 94 46.87 -16.48 -39.02
CA VAL A 94 46.64 -17.17 -40.31
C VAL A 94 47.13 -18.63 -40.27
N ALA A 95 46.66 -19.43 -41.25
CA ALA A 95 47.19 -20.69 -41.83
C ALA A 95 46.64 -22.00 -41.24
N GLU A 96 46.32 -23.07 -42.00
CA GLU A 96 46.48 -23.43 -43.43
C GLU A 96 45.58 -24.67 -43.70
N ASN A 97 45.04 -24.85 -44.91
CA ASN A 97 44.35 -26.08 -45.34
C ASN A 97 44.90 -26.55 -46.70
N LYS A 98 45.07 -27.87 -46.87
CA LYS A 98 45.61 -28.54 -48.07
C LYS A 98 44.56 -29.39 -48.80
N GLY A 99 44.54 -29.26 -50.13
CA GLY A 99 44.33 -30.31 -51.17
C GLY A 99 42.97 -31.01 -51.23
N GLU A 100 42.12 -30.74 -52.24
CA GLU A 100 42.10 -31.33 -53.61
C GLU A 100 41.05 -32.46 -53.77
N SER A 101 40.00 -32.22 -54.58
CA SER A 101 39.79 -32.85 -55.90
C SER A 101 38.34 -32.71 -56.37
N LYS A 102 38.16 -32.30 -57.63
CA LYS A 102 36.87 -32.11 -58.34
C LYS A 102 36.55 -33.32 -59.21
N VAL A 103 35.28 -33.71 -59.29
CA VAL A 103 34.72 -34.45 -60.43
C VAL A 103 33.37 -33.83 -60.80
N ALA A 104 33.23 -33.44 -62.07
CA ALA A 104 32.07 -32.76 -62.64
C ALA A 104 31.17 -33.75 -63.42
N ILE A 105 29.84 -33.55 -63.38
CA ILE A 105 28.91 -34.21 -64.30
C ILE A 105 27.89 -33.20 -64.89
N HIS A 106 28.12 -32.89 -66.16
CA HIS A 106 27.21 -32.58 -67.28
C HIS A 106 25.97 -31.65 -67.12
N MET A 107 26.05 -30.51 -67.81
CA MET A 107 25.01 -29.51 -68.05
C MET A 107 23.84 -30.05 -68.90
N ASN A 108 22.62 -29.59 -68.58
CA ASN A 108 21.46 -29.54 -69.47
C ASN A 108 21.12 -28.05 -69.66
N GLU A 109 21.12 -27.56 -70.90
CA GLU A 109 21.30 -26.15 -71.29
C GLU A 109 20.12 -25.21 -71.06
N ASN A 110 19.19 -25.50 -70.14
CA ASN A 110 18.08 -24.59 -69.83
C ASN A 110 17.67 -24.58 -68.36
N ARG A 111 18.59 -24.95 -67.45
CA ARG A 111 18.32 -24.90 -66.01
C ARG A 111 18.74 -23.56 -65.42
N PRO A 112 17.96 -22.99 -64.47
CA PRO A 112 18.24 -21.69 -63.87
C PRO A 112 19.41 -21.70 -62.87
N PHE A 113 19.99 -22.87 -62.57
CA PHE A 113 21.14 -23.08 -61.70
C PHE A 113 21.99 -24.27 -62.18
N GLU A 114 23.28 -24.28 -61.82
CA GLU A 114 24.23 -25.38 -62.07
C GLU A 114 24.06 -26.46 -60.99
N VAL A 115 24.11 -27.76 -61.33
CA VAL A 115 24.15 -28.85 -60.34
C VAL A 115 25.60 -29.30 -60.18
N LEU A 116 26.16 -29.14 -58.98
CA LEU A 116 27.56 -29.44 -58.68
C LEU A 116 27.77 -30.91 -58.33
N GLU A 117 26.91 -31.45 -57.47
CA GLU A 117 26.99 -32.82 -56.97
C GLU A 117 25.59 -33.31 -56.57
N ILE A 118 25.39 -34.63 -56.59
CA ILE A 118 24.20 -35.26 -56.02
C ILE A 118 24.69 -36.13 -54.87
N VAL A 119 24.25 -35.83 -53.66
CA VAL A 119 24.60 -36.55 -52.44
C VAL A 119 23.32 -37.09 -51.82
N ASP A 120 23.20 -38.42 -51.77
CA ASP A 120 21.98 -39.13 -51.39
C ASP A 120 20.73 -38.62 -52.14
N ASP A 121 19.68 -38.20 -51.42
CA ASP A 121 18.44 -37.68 -51.97
C ASP A 121 18.44 -36.14 -52.14
N MET A 122 19.62 -35.51 -52.16
CA MET A 122 19.79 -34.06 -52.34
C MET A 122 20.70 -33.71 -53.53
N ARG A 123 20.38 -32.59 -54.19
CA ARG A 123 21.18 -31.96 -55.23
C ARG A 123 21.88 -30.75 -54.64
N HIS A 124 23.21 -30.74 -54.71
CA HIS A 124 24.01 -29.55 -54.48
C HIS A 124 23.98 -28.70 -55.75
N ILE A 125 23.44 -27.49 -55.67
CA ILE A 125 23.26 -26.58 -56.80
C ILE A 125 23.99 -25.25 -56.55
N ARG A 126 24.37 -24.57 -57.63
CA ARG A 126 24.92 -23.22 -57.63
C ARG A 126 24.08 -22.29 -58.50
N PHE A 127 23.62 -21.19 -57.93
CA PHE A 127 22.88 -20.15 -58.62
C PHE A 127 23.80 -19.23 -59.45
N PRO A 128 23.26 -18.44 -60.41
CA PRO A 128 24.07 -17.57 -61.27
C PRO A 128 24.85 -16.47 -60.54
N ASP A 129 24.41 -16.07 -59.34
CA ASP A 129 25.08 -15.14 -58.44
C ASP A 129 26.26 -15.75 -57.68
N GLY A 130 26.44 -17.08 -57.78
CA GLY A 130 27.51 -17.83 -57.15
C GLY A 130 27.14 -18.51 -55.84
N GLU A 131 25.93 -18.30 -55.32
CA GLU A 131 25.46 -18.96 -54.10
C GLU A 131 25.19 -20.45 -54.33
N GLU A 132 25.49 -21.26 -53.31
CA GLU A 132 25.34 -22.72 -53.35
C GLU A 132 24.29 -23.19 -52.34
N ALA A 133 23.48 -24.18 -52.71
CA ALA A 133 22.43 -24.73 -51.85
C ALA A 133 22.27 -26.25 -52.03
N TYR A 134 21.82 -26.95 -51.00
CA TYR A 134 21.41 -28.35 -51.07
C TYR A 134 19.89 -28.43 -51.09
N VAL A 135 19.32 -28.96 -52.17
CA VAL A 135 17.87 -29.05 -52.38
C VAL A 135 17.46 -30.49 -52.62
N GLY A 136 16.32 -30.92 -52.07
CA GLY A 136 15.83 -32.28 -52.25
C GLY A 136 15.59 -32.63 -53.71
N MET A 137 15.82 -33.89 -54.10
CA MET A 137 15.57 -34.36 -55.47
C MET A 137 14.09 -34.24 -55.90
N GLU A 138 13.17 -34.22 -54.93
CA GLU A 138 11.72 -34.15 -55.17
C GLU A 138 11.24 -32.76 -55.57
N LEU A 139 12.03 -31.71 -55.33
CA LEU A 139 11.66 -30.33 -55.67
C LEU A 139 11.84 -30.08 -57.18
N SER A 140 10.91 -29.37 -57.78
CA SER A 140 11.03 -28.87 -59.16
C SER A 140 11.92 -27.63 -59.24
N ASP A 141 12.46 -27.34 -60.44
CA ASP A 141 13.31 -26.16 -60.66
C ASP A 141 12.56 -24.85 -60.35
N ASP A 142 11.24 -24.81 -60.58
CA ASP A 142 10.39 -23.65 -60.27
C ASP A 142 10.18 -23.47 -58.75
N GLU A 143 10.00 -24.56 -58.00
CA GLU A 143 9.88 -24.51 -56.53
C GLU A 143 11.18 -24.02 -55.87
N ILE A 144 12.33 -24.47 -56.39
CA ILE A 144 13.65 -24.02 -55.93
C ILE A 144 13.83 -22.51 -56.17
N LEU A 145 13.41 -22.01 -57.33
CA LEU A 145 13.47 -20.58 -57.65
C LEU A 145 12.53 -19.75 -56.78
N ILE A 146 11.33 -20.24 -56.49
CA ILE A 146 10.38 -19.57 -55.59
C ILE A 146 10.97 -19.49 -54.19
N GLU A 147 11.53 -20.59 -53.67
CA GLU A 147 12.15 -20.64 -52.35
C GLU A 147 13.38 -19.73 -52.25
N LYS A 148 14.23 -19.70 -53.29
CA LYS A 148 15.32 -18.72 -53.36
C LYS A 148 14.81 -17.29 -53.36
N SER A 149 13.82 -16.95 -54.19
CA SER A 149 13.27 -15.59 -54.22
C SER A 149 12.63 -15.18 -52.88
N TYR A 150 12.07 -16.14 -52.15
CA TYR A 150 11.55 -15.94 -50.81
C TYR A 150 12.66 -15.72 -49.78
N ASN A 151 13.76 -16.48 -49.86
CA ASN A 151 14.92 -16.31 -48.99
C ASN A 151 15.70 -15.03 -49.27
N ASP A 152 15.93 -14.67 -50.53
CA ASP A 152 16.63 -13.44 -50.94
C ASP A 152 15.85 -12.17 -50.55
N SER A 153 14.53 -12.28 -50.39
CA SER A 153 13.67 -11.18 -49.95
C SER A 153 13.49 -11.10 -48.42
N ARG A 154 13.92 -12.13 -47.68
CA ARG A 154 13.93 -12.11 -46.22
C ARG A 154 15.27 -11.61 -45.71
N ASP A 155 15.21 -10.52 -44.97
CA ASP A 155 16.34 -10.03 -44.19
C ASP A 155 16.40 -10.82 -42.89
N TYR A 156 17.05 -11.99 -42.95
CA TYR A 156 17.20 -12.89 -41.81
C TYR A 156 17.89 -12.20 -40.62
N ASP A 157 18.79 -11.25 -40.88
CA ASP A 157 19.46 -10.50 -39.83
C ASP A 157 18.48 -9.54 -39.15
N ALA A 158 17.64 -8.83 -39.92
CA ALA A 158 16.60 -7.98 -39.37
C ALA A 158 15.53 -8.77 -38.60
N GLU A 159 15.10 -9.93 -39.11
CA GLU A 159 14.13 -10.80 -38.43
C GLU A 159 14.71 -11.41 -37.14
N LEU A 160 15.99 -11.80 -37.16
CA LEU A 160 16.68 -12.33 -35.99
C LEU A 160 16.91 -11.24 -34.94
N GLU A 161 17.23 -10.01 -35.37
CA GLU A 161 17.38 -8.87 -34.48
C GLU A 161 16.04 -8.44 -33.89
N GLU A 162 14.95 -8.48 -34.66
CA GLU A 162 13.59 -8.27 -34.14
C GLU A 162 13.21 -9.36 -33.12
N ALA A 163 13.48 -10.63 -33.42
CA ALA A 163 13.23 -11.73 -32.48
C ALA A 163 14.09 -11.63 -31.22
N TYR A 164 15.34 -11.21 -31.34
CA TYR A 164 16.24 -10.98 -30.21
C TYR A 164 15.76 -9.81 -29.35
N ASN A 165 15.31 -8.71 -29.97
CA ASN A 165 14.74 -7.58 -29.25
C ASN A 165 13.42 -7.93 -28.54
N VAL A 166 12.55 -8.72 -29.18
CA VAL A 166 11.34 -9.25 -28.54
C VAL A 166 11.70 -10.15 -27.34
N TYR A 167 12.73 -10.99 -27.47
CA TYR A 167 13.24 -11.79 -26.36
C TYR A 167 13.75 -10.90 -25.22
N LEU A 168 14.55 -9.87 -25.52
CA LEU A 168 15.03 -8.90 -24.53
C LEU A 168 13.89 -8.14 -23.84
N ASP A 169 12.86 -7.75 -24.57
CA ASP A 169 11.67 -7.06 -24.04
C ASP A 169 10.72 -7.96 -23.26
N SER A 170 10.77 -9.28 -23.52
CA SER A 170 10.00 -10.25 -22.75
C SER A 170 10.62 -10.58 -21.38
N MET A 171 11.90 -10.26 -21.18
CA MET A 171 12.58 -10.48 -19.91
C MET A 171 12.07 -9.52 -18.84
N THR A 172 11.91 -10.06 -17.64
CA THR A 172 11.75 -9.25 -16.43
C THR A 172 13.05 -8.48 -16.12
N ASP A 173 12.95 -7.43 -15.31
CA ASP A 173 14.13 -6.63 -14.90
C ASP A 173 15.24 -7.50 -14.28
N GLU A 174 14.88 -8.58 -13.57
CA GLU A 174 15.84 -9.51 -12.97
C GLU A 174 16.52 -10.41 -14.01
N GLU A 175 15.75 -10.96 -14.96
CA GLU A 175 16.30 -11.79 -16.04
C GLU A 175 17.22 -10.97 -16.96
N ARG A 176 16.87 -9.71 -17.21
CA ARG A 176 17.71 -8.78 -17.99
C ARG A 176 19.03 -8.47 -17.28
N TYR A 177 18.98 -8.21 -15.98
CA TYR A 177 20.18 -8.03 -15.16
C TYR A 177 21.07 -9.28 -15.19
N ASP A 178 20.49 -10.46 -15.02
CA ASP A 178 21.22 -11.72 -15.04
C ASP A 178 21.86 -11.98 -16.41
N HIS A 179 21.15 -11.71 -17.52
CA HIS A 179 21.67 -11.84 -18.88
C HIS A 179 22.84 -10.88 -19.17
N GLU A 180 22.71 -9.60 -18.80
CA GLU A 180 23.76 -8.58 -19.00
C GLU A 180 25.05 -8.90 -18.21
N HIS A 181 24.93 -9.57 -17.07
CA HIS A 181 26.05 -9.86 -16.16
C HIS A 181 26.51 -11.33 -16.23
N GLY A 182 25.98 -12.13 -17.15
CA GLY A 182 26.35 -13.53 -17.34
C GLY A 182 26.04 -14.44 -16.14
N VAL A 183 25.00 -14.11 -15.37
CA VAL A 183 24.61 -14.81 -14.16
C VAL A 183 23.70 -15.99 -14.52
N THR A 184 24.14 -17.22 -14.22
CA THR A 184 23.30 -18.42 -14.36
C THR A 184 22.78 -18.85 -13.00
N ARG A 185 21.47 -18.71 -12.76
CA ARG A 185 20.83 -19.15 -11.51
C ARG A 185 20.28 -20.56 -11.67
N ILE A 186 20.70 -21.48 -10.79
CA ILE A 186 20.16 -22.84 -10.73
C ILE A 186 19.29 -22.95 -9.48
N GLN A 187 17.97 -23.10 -9.66
CA GLN A 187 17.05 -23.30 -8.55
C GLN A 187 17.09 -24.78 -8.12
N LYS A 188 17.85 -25.08 -7.06
CA LYS A 188 17.76 -26.38 -6.38
C LYS A 188 16.61 -26.34 -5.37
N LYS A 189 15.55 -27.10 -5.62
CA LYS A 189 14.64 -27.50 -4.55
C LYS A 189 15.27 -28.64 -3.77
N ARG A 190 15.52 -28.43 -2.48
CA ARG A 190 15.81 -29.54 -1.57
C ARG A 190 14.46 -30.12 -1.14
N GLU A 191 14.23 -31.38 -1.45
CA GLU A 191 13.10 -32.13 -0.92
C GLU A 191 13.52 -32.69 0.45
N TYR A 192 12.81 -32.25 1.50
CA TYR A 192 12.82 -32.91 2.79
C TYR A 192 11.43 -33.54 2.98
N ASP A 193 11.39 -34.77 3.50
CA ASP A 193 10.13 -35.52 3.71
C ASP A 193 9.24 -34.93 4.82
N ASP A 194 9.76 -33.97 5.60
CA ASP A 194 9.08 -33.31 6.72
C ASP A 194 9.27 -31.77 6.67
N ASP A 195 8.30 -31.02 7.19
CA ASP A 195 8.41 -29.57 7.46
C ASP A 195 9.41 -29.33 8.60
N VAL A 196 10.70 -29.42 8.31
CA VAL A 196 11.78 -29.19 9.27
C VAL A 196 12.48 -27.88 8.93
N GLY A 197 12.66 -27.01 9.93
CA GLY A 197 13.49 -25.83 9.77
C GLY A 197 14.96 -26.17 9.55
N PHE A 198 15.73 -25.24 8.99
CA PHE A 198 17.12 -25.45 8.61
C PHE A 198 18.05 -24.36 9.15
N PHE A 199 19.32 -24.70 9.37
CA PHE A 199 20.34 -23.72 9.70
C PHE A 199 20.84 -23.01 8.45
N SER A 200 20.98 -21.70 8.53
CA SER A 200 21.44 -20.82 7.45
C SER A 200 22.32 -19.71 8.02
N SER A 201 22.88 -18.87 7.15
CA SER A 201 23.52 -17.63 7.54
C SER A 201 22.84 -16.45 6.84
N VAL A 202 22.65 -15.37 7.58
CA VAL A 202 22.15 -14.10 7.03
C VAL A 202 23.25 -13.05 7.12
N CYS A 203 23.39 -12.26 6.06
CA CYS A 203 24.30 -11.12 6.06
C CYS A 203 23.64 -9.94 6.78
N ILE A 204 24.30 -9.42 7.80
CA ILE A 204 23.88 -8.25 8.57
C ILE A 204 24.79 -7.11 8.19
N GLN A 205 24.19 -5.97 7.83
CA GLN A 205 24.90 -4.77 7.42
C GLN A 205 24.81 -3.67 8.48
N ASP A 206 25.97 -3.16 8.83
CA ASP A 206 26.18 -2.07 9.77
C ASP A 206 26.57 -0.81 8.99
N VAL A 207 25.59 0.04 8.73
CA VAL A 207 25.79 1.28 7.97
C VAL A 207 26.18 2.43 8.89
N HIS A 208 27.39 2.95 8.71
CA HIS A 208 27.98 4.08 9.40
C HIS A 208 28.10 5.27 8.45
N LYS A 209 27.44 6.39 8.77
CA LYS A 209 27.57 7.64 8.01
C LYS A 209 28.63 8.52 8.65
N ASN A 210 29.72 8.77 7.93
CA ASN A 210 30.82 9.58 8.41
C ASN A 210 30.52 11.08 8.28
N PRO A 211 31.14 11.94 9.12
CA PRO A 211 30.94 13.38 9.07
C PRO A 211 31.40 14.04 7.77
N ASP A 212 32.28 13.38 7.00
CA ASP A 212 32.76 13.83 5.70
C ASP A 212 31.80 13.51 4.55
N GLY A 213 30.65 12.88 4.85
CA GLY A 213 29.64 12.48 3.87
C GLY A 213 29.86 11.10 3.27
N SER A 214 30.96 10.41 3.60
CA SER A 214 31.17 9.02 3.20
C SER A 214 30.32 8.06 4.04
N THR A 215 30.00 6.88 3.48
CA THR A 215 29.28 5.81 4.19
C THR A 215 30.15 4.57 4.23
N LEU A 216 30.39 4.05 5.43
CA LEU A 216 31.02 2.77 5.68
C LEU A 216 29.92 1.73 5.93
N ILE A 217 29.93 0.63 5.20
CA ILE A 217 29.02 -0.50 5.41
C ILE A 217 29.87 -1.67 5.86
N GLU A 218 29.67 -2.14 7.09
CA GLU A 218 30.33 -3.33 7.62
C GLU A 218 29.36 -4.50 7.49
N GLU A 219 29.77 -5.55 6.79
CA GLU A 219 28.94 -6.74 6.56
C GLU A 219 29.45 -7.88 7.46
N THR A 220 28.55 -8.49 8.23
CA THR A 220 28.85 -9.65 9.09
C THR A 220 27.86 -10.76 8.80
N GLU A 221 28.34 -11.97 8.56
CA GLU A 221 27.49 -13.16 8.46
C GLU A 221 27.13 -13.66 9.86
N GLN A 222 25.83 -13.84 10.13
CA GLN A 222 25.35 -14.43 11.39
C GLN A 222 24.59 -15.71 11.11
N GLU A 223 24.90 -16.77 11.87
CA GLU A 223 24.21 -18.05 11.77
C GLU A 223 22.81 -17.96 12.41
N VAL A 224 21.82 -18.53 11.73
CA VAL A 224 20.41 -18.52 12.12
C VAL A 224 19.77 -19.88 11.88
N TYR A 225 18.67 -20.14 12.58
CA TYR A 225 17.73 -21.21 12.28
C TYR A 225 16.47 -20.63 11.65
N VAL A 226 16.07 -21.15 10.49
CA VAL A 226 14.87 -20.74 9.75
C VAL A 226 13.82 -21.84 9.89
N THR A 227 12.67 -21.51 10.46
CA THR A 227 11.55 -22.45 10.60
C THR A 227 10.85 -22.69 9.26
N PRO A 228 10.03 -23.76 9.13
CA PRO A 228 9.31 -24.07 7.89
C PRO A 228 8.37 -22.94 7.40
N ASP A 229 7.86 -22.12 8.32
CA ASP A 229 7.02 -20.95 8.01
C ASP A 229 7.82 -19.69 7.63
N GLY A 230 9.15 -19.78 7.58
CA GLY A 230 10.06 -18.70 7.21
C GLY A 230 10.46 -17.77 8.37
N SER A 231 10.08 -18.08 9.61
CA SER A 231 10.54 -17.30 10.77
C SER A 231 12.04 -17.55 11.04
N VAL A 232 12.79 -16.48 11.36
CA VAL A 232 14.24 -16.52 11.56
C VAL A 232 14.58 -16.37 13.04
N TYR A 233 15.37 -17.29 13.57
CA TYR A 233 15.83 -17.30 14.96
C TYR A 233 17.36 -17.27 14.99
N TYR A 234 17.94 -16.29 15.67
CA TYR A 234 19.38 -16.19 15.84
C TYR A 234 19.87 -17.23 16.84
N LEU A 235 21.02 -17.85 16.56
CA LEU A 235 21.61 -18.88 17.43
C LEU A 235 21.91 -18.36 18.85
N GLU A 236 22.21 -17.06 18.99
CA GLU A 236 22.41 -16.41 20.28
C GLU A 236 21.15 -16.42 21.16
N ASP A 237 19.96 -16.38 20.55
CA ASP A 237 18.68 -16.37 21.23
C ASP A 237 18.16 -17.79 21.54
N MET A 238 18.70 -18.81 20.87
CA MET A 238 18.26 -20.20 21.02
C MET A 238 18.49 -20.74 22.43
N GLY A 239 19.63 -20.42 23.06
CA GLY A 239 19.92 -20.85 24.44
C GLY A 239 18.84 -20.38 25.43
N PRO A 240 18.59 -19.07 25.54
CA PRO A 240 17.52 -18.51 26.38
C PRO A 240 16.12 -19.05 26.06
N ILE A 241 15.79 -19.27 24.79
CA ILE A 241 14.50 -19.83 24.36
C ILE A 241 14.36 -21.28 24.83
N CYS A 242 15.39 -22.10 24.65
CA CYS A 242 15.42 -23.48 25.11
C CYS A 242 15.34 -23.57 26.64
N ASP A 243 16.07 -22.73 27.37
CA ASP A 243 16.02 -22.67 28.83
C ASP A 243 14.62 -22.27 29.35
N PHE A 244 13.98 -21.31 28.68
CA PHE A 244 12.60 -20.92 28.98
C PHE A 244 11.63 -22.08 28.73
N TYR A 245 11.74 -22.73 27.58
CA TYR A 245 10.89 -23.87 27.25
C TYR A 245 11.08 -25.00 28.26
N GLU A 246 12.31 -25.43 28.55
CA GLU A 246 12.58 -26.50 29.52
C GLU A 246 12.06 -26.18 30.93
N LYS A 247 12.21 -24.93 31.37
CA LYS A 247 11.72 -24.49 32.68
C LYS A 247 10.20 -24.46 32.77
N HIS A 248 9.52 -24.22 31.65
CA HIS A 248 8.09 -23.99 31.62
C HIS A 248 7.29 -25.09 30.91
N LYS A 249 7.91 -26.10 30.29
CA LYS A 249 7.24 -27.13 29.49
C LYS A 249 6.10 -27.86 30.20
N ASP A 250 6.18 -28.00 31.52
CA ASP A 250 5.15 -28.65 32.35
C ASP A 250 3.98 -27.71 32.74
N ASN A 251 4.13 -26.41 32.51
CA ASN A 251 3.15 -25.33 32.78
C ASN A 251 2.78 -24.52 31.53
N VAL A 252 3.42 -24.79 30.38
CA VAL A 252 3.09 -24.18 29.10
C VAL A 252 1.79 -24.83 28.64
N GLU A 253 0.74 -24.02 28.65
CA GLU A 253 -0.53 -24.30 27.98
C GLU A 253 -0.23 -24.99 26.63
N SER A 254 -0.85 -26.14 26.40
CA SER A 254 -0.55 -26.94 25.21
C SER A 254 -0.72 -26.11 23.95
N HIS A 255 0.01 -26.45 22.87
CA HIS A 255 -0.12 -25.74 21.60
C HIS A 255 -1.59 -25.65 21.13
N GLU A 256 -2.37 -26.72 21.37
CA GLU A 256 -3.81 -26.78 21.09
C GLU A 256 -4.63 -25.77 21.91
N GLU A 257 -4.36 -25.64 23.20
CA GLU A 257 -5.01 -24.67 24.08
C GLU A 257 -4.65 -23.22 23.70
N ILE A 258 -3.38 -22.95 23.36
CA ILE A 258 -2.92 -21.63 22.88
C ILE A 258 -3.64 -21.26 21.57
N MET A 259 -3.70 -22.18 20.62
CA MET A 259 -4.39 -21.98 19.33
C MET A 259 -5.88 -21.76 19.52
N THR A 260 -6.53 -22.56 20.38
CA THR A 260 -7.96 -22.42 20.71
C THR A 260 -8.26 -21.07 21.35
N ARG A 261 -7.41 -20.61 22.26
CA ARG A 261 -7.58 -19.30 22.92
C ARG A 261 -7.39 -18.15 21.93
N LYS A 262 -6.38 -18.22 21.06
CA LYS A 262 -6.17 -17.24 19.99
C LYS A 262 -7.40 -17.15 19.09
N GLN A 263 -7.93 -18.29 18.65
CA GLN A 263 -9.14 -18.33 17.83
C GLN A 263 -10.33 -17.63 18.52
N ARG A 264 -10.56 -17.89 19.81
CA ARG A 264 -11.63 -17.20 20.56
C ARG A 264 -11.41 -15.69 20.67
N CYS A 265 -10.17 -15.25 20.84
CA CYS A 265 -9.82 -13.83 20.83
C CYS A 265 -10.09 -13.18 19.47
N ASP A 266 -9.71 -13.84 18.39
CA ASP A 266 -9.93 -13.36 17.02
C ASP A 266 -11.43 -13.31 16.68
N GLU A 267 -12.21 -14.32 17.09
CA GLU A 267 -13.67 -14.34 16.95
C GLU A 267 -14.34 -13.19 17.71
N ALA A 268 -13.97 -12.99 18.97
CA ALA A 268 -14.50 -11.90 19.79
C ALA A 268 -14.12 -10.51 19.23
N PHE A 269 -12.89 -10.36 18.72
CA PHE A 269 -12.45 -9.14 18.06
C PHE A 269 -13.26 -8.86 16.78
N ASN A 270 -13.48 -9.88 15.96
CA ASN A 270 -14.28 -9.76 14.74
C ASN A 270 -15.76 -9.46 15.03
N GLU A 271 -16.33 -10.02 16.09
CA GLU A 271 -17.69 -9.71 16.54
C GLU A 271 -17.80 -8.25 17.01
N LEU A 272 -16.84 -7.78 17.80
CA LEU A 272 -16.78 -6.38 18.24
C LEU A 272 -16.70 -5.42 17.03
N LYS A 273 -15.85 -5.74 16.05
CA LYS A 273 -15.72 -4.95 14.82
C LYS A 273 -17.03 -4.91 14.03
N ARG A 274 -17.73 -6.03 13.89
CA ARG A 274 -19.06 -6.09 13.24
C ARG A 274 -20.09 -5.23 13.98
N HIS A 275 -20.11 -5.28 15.31
CA HIS A 275 -21.01 -4.42 16.10
C HIS A 275 -20.68 -2.94 15.94
N GLU A 276 -19.40 -2.57 15.89
CA GLU A 276 -18.98 -1.19 15.64
C GLU A 276 -19.39 -0.70 14.24
N GLU A 277 -19.23 -1.53 13.21
CA GLU A 277 -19.66 -1.23 11.84
C GLU A 277 -21.18 -1.03 11.74
N LEU A 278 -21.97 -1.91 12.36
CA LEU A 278 -23.43 -1.78 12.43
C LEU A 278 -23.85 -0.51 13.15
N TYR A 279 -23.24 -0.22 14.30
CA TYR A 279 -23.52 0.99 15.07
C TYR A 279 -23.19 2.27 14.27
N ASN A 280 -22.07 2.27 13.54
CA ASN A 280 -21.70 3.36 12.65
C ASN A 280 -22.70 3.55 11.50
N LEU A 281 -23.21 2.45 10.92
CA LEU A 281 -24.24 2.50 9.88
C LEU A 281 -25.56 3.10 10.40
N GLU A 282 -25.98 2.71 11.61
CA GLU A 282 -27.19 3.26 12.25
C GLU A 282 -27.04 4.76 12.54
N GLN A 283 -25.87 5.19 13.03
CA GLN A 283 -25.59 6.62 13.24
C GLN A 283 -25.66 7.41 11.93
N VAL A 284 -25.04 6.92 10.86
CA VAL A 284 -25.08 7.56 9.54
C VAL A 284 -26.53 7.65 9.04
N SER A 285 -27.28 6.55 9.14
CA SER A 285 -28.70 6.49 8.75
C SER A 285 -29.54 7.52 9.51
N PHE A 286 -29.36 7.61 10.83
CA PHE A 286 -30.03 8.61 11.66
C PHE A 286 -29.68 10.04 11.26
N ILE A 287 -28.40 10.34 11.05
CA ILE A 287 -27.95 11.68 10.67
C ILE A 287 -28.56 12.08 9.32
N CYS A 288 -28.57 11.18 8.33
CA CYS A 288 -29.22 11.44 7.05
C CYS A 288 -30.73 11.65 7.20
N ALA A 289 -31.42 10.83 8.01
CA ALA A 289 -32.84 11.01 8.27
C ALA A 289 -33.15 12.35 8.97
N TYR A 290 -32.31 12.75 9.94
CA TYR A 290 -32.42 14.03 10.62
C TYR A 290 -32.18 15.21 9.67
N ILE A 291 -31.16 15.11 8.82
CA ILE A 291 -30.87 16.12 7.78
C ILE A 291 -32.03 16.20 6.80
N THR A 292 -32.56 15.08 6.30
CA THR A 292 -33.74 15.06 5.42
C THR A 292 -34.90 15.78 6.08
N HIS A 293 -35.26 15.38 7.30
CA HIS A 293 -36.36 15.97 8.06
C HIS A 293 -36.22 17.50 8.25
N THR A 294 -34.99 17.98 8.43
CA THR A 294 -34.71 19.40 8.70
C THR A 294 -34.49 20.25 7.45
N MET A 295 -33.92 19.68 6.38
CA MET A 295 -33.36 20.43 5.25
C MET A 295 -34.08 20.20 3.92
N GLU A 296 -34.85 19.13 3.75
CA GLU A 296 -35.46 18.75 2.45
C GLU A 296 -36.27 19.89 1.81
N GLN A 297 -37.05 20.64 2.62
CA GLN A 297 -37.85 21.77 2.14
C GLN A 297 -37.01 23.00 1.69
N PHE A 298 -35.72 23.05 2.03
CA PHE A 298 -34.85 24.21 1.79
C PHE A 298 -33.81 23.99 0.69
N MET A 299 -33.69 22.78 0.13
CA MET A 299 -32.67 22.46 -0.87
C MET A 299 -33.20 21.47 -1.92
N GLU A 300 -32.59 21.48 -3.11
CA GLU A 300 -32.94 20.51 -4.17
C GLU A 300 -32.46 19.11 -3.79
N SER A 301 -33.09 18.05 -4.34
CA SER A 301 -32.74 16.66 -3.99
C SER A 301 -31.24 16.36 -4.15
N HIS A 302 -30.63 16.80 -5.24
CA HIS A 302 -29.20 16.57 -5.49
C HIS A 302 -28.28 17.35 -4.52
N GLU A 303 -28.74 18.49 -3.99
CA GLU A 303 -28.01 19.24 -2.97
C GLU A 303 -28.18 18.61 -1.57
N LEU A 304 -29.35 18.01 -1.31
CA LEU A 304 -29.59 17.20 -0.12
C LEU A 304 -28.69 15.95 -0.11
N ASP A 305 -28.54 15.28 -1.26
CA ASP A 305 -27.64 14.13 -1.40
C ASP A 305 -26.17 14.49 -1.16
N LYS A 306 -25.72 15.65 -1.64
CA LYS A 306 -24.39 16.18 -1.29
C LYS A 306 -24.25 16.39 0.22
N LEU A 307 -25.28 16.95 0.86
CA LEU A 307 -25.26 17.16 2.31
C LEU A 307 -25.22 15.83 3.09
N HIS A 308 -25.95 14.81 2.64
CA HIS A 308 -25.87 13.45 3.17
C HIS A 308 -24.47 12.87 3.01
N ASN A 309 -23.86 12.99 1.84
CA ASN A 309 -22.51 12.49 1.60
C ASN A 309 -21.48 13.19 2.49
N ASN A 310 -21.56 14.52 2.60
CA ASN A 310 -20.72 15.28 3.53
C ASN A 310 -20.89 14.80 4.97
N ALA A 311 -22.11 14.56 5.43
CA ALA A 311 -22.39 14.08 6.78
C ALA A 311 -21.83 12.66 7.02
N LYS A 312 -21.96 11.77 6.02
CA LYS A 312 -21.36 10.42 6.04
C LYS A 312 -19.84 10.48 6.12
N ILE A 313 -19.20 11.34 5.33
CA ILE A 313 -17.75 11.54 5.41
C ILE A 313 -17.36 12.08 6.80
N TRP A 314 -18.19 12.95 7.36
CA TRP A 314 -17.93 13.60 8.65
C TRP A 314 -17.92 12.63 9.84
N THR A 315 -18.62 11.49 9.76
CA THR A 315 -18.58 10.44 10.80
C THR A 315 -17.25 9.70 10.83
N VAL A 316 -16.54 9.62 9.71
CA VAL A 316 -15.26 8.90 9.58
C VAL A 316 -14.06 9.83 9.72
N ASN A 317 -14.10 10.98 9.03
CA ASN A 317 -12.99 11.94 9.01
C ASN A 317 -13.51 13.36 9.33
N PRO A 318 -13.35 13.82 10.58
CA PRO A 318 -13.83 15.13 11.01
C PRO A 318 -13.18 16.34 10.30
N LEU A 319 -12.05 16.13 9.63
CA LEU A 319 -11.27 17.17 8.94
C LEU A 319 -11.19 16.94 7.42
N ALA A 320 -12.07 16.10 6.87
CA ALA A 320 -12.14 15.86 5.43
C ALA A 320 -12.43 17.14 4.63
N ARG A 321 -12.23 17.03 3.32
CA ARG A 321 -12.74 18.02 2.37
C ARG A 321 -14.24 17.76 2.19
N PHE A 322 -15.03 18.82 2.24
CA PHE A 322 -16.49 18.77 2.09
C PHE A 322 -16.90 19.61 0.90
N ASP A 323 -17.92 19.16 0.19
CA ASP A 323 -18.50 19.89 -0.92
C ASP A 323 -19.47 20.97 -0.43
N ALA A 324 -19.42 22.15 -1.02
CA ALA A 324 -20.38 23.20 -0.71
C ALA A 324 -21.77 22.83 -1.23
N VAL A 325 -22.81 23.13 -0.46
CA VAL A 325 -24.21 22.91 -0.83
C VAL A 325 -24.95 24.22 -1.05
N GLN A 326 -25.97 24.19 -1.91
CA GLN A 326 -26.80 25.34 -2.25
C GLN A 326 -28.22 25.20 -1.67
N LEU A 327 -28.71 26.30 -1.09
CA LEU A 327 -30.09 26.42 -0.60
C LEU A 327 -30.98 26.96 -1.71
N ARG A 328 -32.22 26.47 -1.82
CA ARG A 328 -33.24 27.00 -2.76
C ARG A 328 -33.58 28.47 -2.50
N SER A 329 -33.48 28.90 -1.24
CA SER A 329 -33.86 30.24 -0.80
C SER A 329 -33.14 30.68 0.48
N ASN A 330 -33.21 31.97 0.80
CA ASN A 330 -32.64 32.55 2.02
C ASN A 330 -33.58 32.46 3.24
N HIS A 331 -34.48 31.47 3.28
CA HIS A 331 -35.42 31.31 4.39
C HIS A 331 -34.79 30.73 5.65
N LEU A 332 -33.59 30.15 5.54
CA LEU A 332 -32.75 29.77 6.66
C LEU A 332 -31.74 30.87 6.97
N THR A 333 -31.63 31.19 8.25
CA THR A 333 -30.65 32.15 8.78
C THR A 333 -29.29 31.48 8.98
N LYS A 334 -28.23 32.29 9.21
CA LYS A 334 -26.93 31.73 9.61
C LYS A 334 -27.04 30.97 10.94
N GLU A 335 -27.94 31.39 11.81
CA GLU A 335 -28.25 30.74 13.08
C GLU A 335 -28.82 29.34 12.86
N ASP A 336 -29.79 29.17 11.96
CA ASP A 336 -30.33 27.85 11.62
C ASP A 336 -29.25 26.88 11.12
N LEU A 337 -28.37 27.35 10.22
CA LEU A 337 -27.29 26.54 9.66
C LEU A 337 -26.24 26.16 10.72
N LYS A 338 -25.94 27.07 11.66
CA LYS A 338 -25.09 26.75 12.83
C LYS A 338 -25.78 25.72 13.72
N HIS A 339 -27.08 25.82 13.95
CA HIS A 339 -27.82 24.89 14.81
C HIS A 339 -27.84 23.48 14.20
N LEU A 340 -28.06 23.35 12.89
CA LEU A 340 -27.95 22.07 12.19
C LEU A 340 -26.56 21.44 12.41
N GLY A 341 -25.51 22.19 12.09
CA GLY A 341 -24.14 21.72 12.26
C GLY A 341 -23.80 21.39 13.72
N TYR A 342 -24.31 22.18 14.67
CA TYR A 342 -24.15 21.93 16.10
C TYR A 342 -24.85 20.65 16.54
N ASN A 343 -26.10 20.42 16.14
CA ASN A 343 -26.88 19.25 16.54
C ASN A 343 -26.22 17.95 16.03
N VAL A 344 -25.89 17.90 14.74
CA VAL A 344 -25.20 16.74 14.15
C VAL A 344 -23.80 16.58 14.75
N GLY A 345 -23.03 17.67 14.83
CA GLY A 345 -21.68 17.62 15.37
C GLY A 345 -21.61 17.23 16.84
N LYS A 346 -22.60 17.59 17.66
CA LYS A 346 -22.67 17.18 19.07
C LYS A 346 -23.13 15.75 19.25
N PHE A 347 -24.04 15.26 18.41
CA PHE A 347 -24.36 13.84 18.35
C PHE A 347 -23.08 13.01 18.08
N LEU A 348 -22.25 13.47 17.13
CA LEU A 348 -20.93 12.88 16.82
C LEU A 348 -19.82 13.21 17.84
N ARG A 349 -20.13 13.86 18.97
CA ARG A 349 -19.18 14.24 20.03
C ARG A 349 -18.00 15.10 19.54
N LEU A 350 -18.19 15.90 18.49
CA LEU A 350 -17.16 16.75 17.90
C LEU A 350 -16.94 18.06 18.67
N GLN A 351 -15.72 18.59 18.53
CA GLN A 351 -15.30 19.87 19.10
C GLN A 351 -15.85 21.07 18.31
N GLY A 352 -16.06 22.20 18.98
CA GLY A 352 -16.64 23.40 18.39
C GLY A 352 -15.91 23.88 17.12
N GLY A 353 -14.59 23.95 17.16
CA GLY A 353 -13.79 24.35 16.00
C GLY A 353 -13.92 23.41 14.78
N VAL A 354 -14.14 22.11 15.01
CA VAL A 354 -14.40 21.14 13.94
C VAL A 354 -15.77 21.40 13.31
N ILE A 355 -16.80 21.59 14.15
CA ILE A 355 -18.16 21.92 13.72
C ILE A 355 -18.18 23.25 12.93
N ALA A 356 -17.49 24.27 13.42
CA ALA A 356 -17.42 25.57 12.76
C ALA A 356 -16.77 25.50 11.37
N ARG A 357 -15.73 24.67 11.21
CA ARG A 357 -15.12 24.41 9.90
C ARG A 357 -16.08 23.71 8.95
N PHE A 358 -16.78 22.68 9.42
CA PHE A 358 -17.80 21.98 8.65
C PHE A 358 -18.88 22.95 8.16
N VAL A 359 -19.49 23.72 9.09
CA VAL A 359 -20.54 24.70 8.76
C VAL A 359 -20.04 25.73 7.73
N LYS A 360 -18.83 26.27 7.91
CA LYS A 360 -18.28 27.25 6.97
C LYS A 360 -18.04 26.66 5.58
N LYS A 361 -17.59 25.40 5.49
CA LYS A 361 -17.24 24.75 4.22
C LYS A 361 -18.46 24.25 3.47
N VAL A 362 -19.37 23.58 4.17
CA VAL A 362 -20.60 23.04 3.58
C VAL A 362 -21.56 24.17 3.21
N PHE A 363 -21.73 25.18 4.05
CA PHE A 363 -22.56 26.35 3.77
C PHE A 363 -21.71 27.56 3.38
N GLU A 364 -20.88 27.40 2.35
CA GLU A 364 -19.87 28.40 1.96
C GLU A 364 -20.46 29.78 1.70
N LYS A 365 -21.47 29.88 0.84
CA LYS A 365 -22.08 31.16 0.44
C LYS A 365 -22.62 31.98 1.63
N PRO A 366 -23.41 31.41 2.57
CA PRO A 366 -23.82 32.12 3.79
C PRO A 366 -22.66 32.57 4.69
N PHE A 367 -21.52 31.86 4.71
CA PHE A 367 -20.42 32.10 5.66
C PHE A 367 -19.13 32.61 5.04
N GLU A 368 -19.14 33.01 3.76
CA GLU A 368 -17.97 33.44 2.99
C GLU A 368 -17.11 34.45 3.78
N SER A 369 -17.72 35.54 4.23
CA SER A 369 -17.08 36.62 4.99
C SER A 369 -16.91 36.34 6.50
N THR A 370 -17.40 35.22 7.02
CA THR A 370 -17.42 34.95 8.47
C THR A 370 -16.23 34.07 8.88
N HIS A 371 -15.40 34.52 9.82
CA HIS A 371 -14.27 33.72 10.29
C HIS A 371 -14.72 32.49 11.09
N VAL A 372 -13.97 31.38 10.97
CA VAL A 372 -14.27 30.12 11.68
C VAL A 372 -14.38 30.32 13.20
N ARG A 373 -13.48 31.12 13.81
CA ARG A 373 -13.53 31.43 15.25
C ARG A 373 -14.85 32.11 15.65
N THR A 374 -15.37 32.99 14.80
CA THR A 374 -16.65 33.67 15.03
C THR A 374 -17.81 32.69 14.96
N ILE A 375 -17.78 31.74 14.02
CA ILE A 375 -18.78 30.68 13.91
C ILE A 375 -18.73 29.79 15.16
N GLU A 376 -17.53 29.34 15.57
CA GLU A 376 -17.30 28.51 16.76
C GLU A 376 -17.87 29.15 18.03
N GLN A 377 -17.55 30.43 18.28
CA GLN A 377 -18.03 31.15 19.45
C GLN A 377 -19.57 31.28 19.47
N LYS A 378 -20.20 31.27 18.29
CA LYS A 378 -21.63 31.55 18.09
C LYS A 378 -22.43 30.33 17.65
N LEU A 379 -21.88 29.11 17.76
CA LEU A 379 -22.56 27.88 17.32
C LEU A 379 -23.92 27.66 17.98
N ARG A 380 -24.07 28.10 19.23
CA ARG A 380 -25.30 28.01 20.03
C ARG A 380 -26.06 29.34 20.15
N GLU A 381 -25.58 30.38 19.47
CA GLU A 381 -26.20 31.70 19.57
C GLU A 381 -27.51 31.69 18.79
N SER A 382 -28.62 31.81 19.53
CA SER A 382 -29.93 32.15 19.01
C SER A 382 -30.13 33.66 19.12
N LYS A 383 -30.66 34.28 18.06
CA LYS A 383 -30.87 35.73 17.95
C LYS A 383 -32.35 36.10 17.88
N SER A 384 -33.24 35.12 17.81
CA SER A 384 -34.68 35.29 17.66
C SER A 384 -35.39 34.13 18.38
N THR A 385 -36.72 34.12 18.29
CA THR A 385 -37.54 32.94 18.59
C THR A 385 -38.13 32.34 17.31
N LYS A 386 -37.58 32.72 16.14
CA LYS A 386 -38.09 32.40 14.79
C LYS A 386 -37.16 31.46 14.03
N GLU A 387 -36.06 31.03 14.64
CA GLU A 387 -35.18 29.99 14.11
C GLU A 387 -36.01 28.73 13.86
N ARG A 388 -35.87 28.22 12.64
CA ARG A 388 -36.60 27.05 12.13
C ARG A 388 -35.94 25.76 12.60
N ILE A 389 -34.64 25.80 12.89
CA ILE A 389 -33.88 24.66 13.39
C ILE A 389 -33.57 24.90 14.87
N PRO A 390 -34.21 24.16 15.80
CA PRO A 390 -33.95 24.29 17.23
C PRO A 390 -32.59 23.70 17.60
N ILE A 391 -31.96 24.25 18.64
CA ILE A 391 -30.76 23.66 19.24
C ILE A 391 -31.18 22.48 20.11
N HIS A 392 -30.53 21.33 19.91
CA HIS A 392 -30.70 20.16 20.76
C HIS A 392 -29.48 19.96 21.67
N THR A 393 -29.75 19.52 22.89
CA THR A 393 -28.73 18.94 23.79
C THR A 393 -28.32 17.56 23.29
N ALA A 394 -27.19 17.04 23.77
CA ALA A 394 -26.75 15.69 23.43
C ALA A 394 -27.80 14.65 23.81
N ASP A 395 -28.36 14.73 25.02
CA ASP A 395 -29.40 13.81 25.49
C ASP A 395 -30.67 13.86 24.61
N GLN A 396 -31.03 15.02 24.08
CA GLN A 396 -32.15 15.14 23.15
C GLN A 396 -31.85 14.48 21.80
N MET A 397 -30.65 14.63 21.28
CA MET A 397 -30.22 13.91 20.08
C MET A 397 -30.16 12.40 20.30
N ASP A 398 -29.69 11.96 21.47
CA ASP A 398 -29.65 10.54 21.85
C ASP A 398 -31.08 9.96 21.97
N LYS A 399 -32.05 10.73 22.50
CA LYS A 399 -33.48 10.35 22.52
C LYS A 399 -34.07 10.23 21.11
N LEU A 400 -33.75 11.17 20.22
CA LEU A 400 -34.18 11.10 18.81
C LEU A 400 -33.58 9.88 18.11
N PHE A 401 -32.31 9.58 18.38
CA PHE A 401 -31.63 8.42 17.83
C PHE A 401 -32.27 7.10 18.31
N ALA A 402 -32.55 6.97 19.60
CA ALA A 402 -33.23 5.80 20.15
C ALA A 402 -34.65 5.63 19.58
N HIS A 403 -35.36 6.73 19.34
CA HIS A 403 -36.66 6.69 18.66
C HIS A 403 -36.51 6.23 17.20
N PHE A 404 -35.54 6.77 16.48
CA PHE A 404 -35.25 6.38 15.11
C PHE A 404 -34.89 4.89 14.99
N GLN A 405 -34.04 4.36 15.87
CA GLN A 405 -33.71 2.93 15.91
C GLN A 405 -34.96 2.06 16.09
N ARG A 406 -35.97 2.54 16.83
CA ARG A 406 -37.20 1.78 17.10
C ARG A 406 -38.27 1.89 16.01
N TYR A 407 -38.38 3.05 15.36
CA TYR A 407 -39.53 3.37 14.48
C TYR A 407 -39.15 3.78 13.06
N GLY A 408 -37.86 3.99 12.77
CA GLY A 408 -37.36 4.33 11.44
C GLY A 408 -37.66 5.74 10.95
N ASN A 409 -38.14 6.64 11.83
CA ASN A 409 -38.46 8.02 11.47
C ASN A 409 -37.97 9.05 12.51
N ILE A 410 -37.90 10.31 12.11
CA ILE A 410 -37.56 11.44 12.98
C ILE A 410 -38.85 12.09 13.47
N TYR A 411 -39.05 12.12 14.79
CA TYR A 411 -40.22 12.73 15.42
C TYR A 411 -39.81 13.65 16.59
N PRO A 412 -39.63 14.96 16.36
CA PRO A 412 -39.20 15.91 17.39
C PRO A 412 -40.16 16.02 18.59
N GLY A 413 -41.45 15.71 18.42
CA GLY A 413 -42.46 15.80 19.48
C GLY A 413 -42.19 14.90 20.70
N ILE A 414 -41.29 13.91 20.60
CA ILE A 414 -40.85 13.14 21.78
C ILE A 414 -40.06 13.99 22.79
N LEU A 415 -39.53 15.14 22.37
CA LEU A 415 -38.69 16.01 23.19
C LEU A 415 -39.51 16.97 24.06
N ASP A 416 -40.81 17.12 23.79
CA ASP A 416 -41.72 18.06 24.48
C ASP A 416 -42.39 17.48 25.73
N LYS A 417 -42.04 16.25 26.14
CA LYS A 417 -42.53 15.66 27.38
C LYS A 417 -41.74 16.19 28.58
N LYS A 418 -42.39 17.07 29.35
CA LYS A 418 -41.98 17.49 30.70
C LYS A 418 -41.88 16.32 31.67
#